data_AF-A0A4R5MN14-F1
#
_entry.id   AF-A0A4R5MN14-F1
#
_cell.length_a   1.000
_cell.length_b   1.000
_cell.length_c   1.000
_cell.angle_alpha   90.00
_cell.angle_beta   90.00
_cell.angle_gamma   90.00
#
_symmetry.space_group_name_H-M   'P 1'
#
loop_
_entity.id
_entity.type
_entity.pdbx_description
1 polymer ?
#
loop_
_entity_poly.entity_id
_entity_poly.type
_entity_poly.pdbx_seq_one_letter_code
_entity_poly.pdbx_strand_id
1 'polypeptide(L)' 'MYKLDRTAFKAQTADQASKADSLYYKSLTWQERLKIANYLNSIAYNYPENTPPKMDKTVYSVRSRK' A
#
# COMPACT_ATOMS: atom_id res chain seq x y z
N MET A 1 -11.45 -1.14 15.13
CA MET A 1 -12.55 -0.41 14.46
C MET A 1 -12.74 0.92 15.18
N TYR A 2 -12.46 2.04 14.51
CA TYR A 2 -12.48 3.39 15.10
C TYR A 2 -13.92 3.86 15.33
N LYS A 3 -14.59 3.36 16.37
CA LYS A 3 -15.90 3.87 16.79
C LYS A 3 -15.69 5.02 17.79
N LEU A 4 -16.23 6.19 17.46
CA LEU A 4 -16.32 7.39 18.32
C LEU A 4 -14.99 8.09 18.67
N ASP A 5 -13.88 7.70 18.06
CA ASP A 5 -12.62 8.41 18.24
C ASP A 5 -12.61 9.70 17.40
N ARG A 6 -12.83 10.83 18.08
CA ARG A 6 -12.83 12.18 17.50
C ARG A 6 -11.42 12.69 17.19
N THR A 7 -10.39 11.95 17.58
CA THR A 7 -8.97 12.27 17.33
C THR A 7 -8.37 11.45 16.20
N ALA A 8 -9.04 10.37 15.78
CA ALA A 8 -8.56 9.48 14.72
C ALA A 8 -8.52 10.15 13.33
N PHE A 9 -9.28 11.23 13.14
CA PHE A 9 -9.35 11.94 11.87
C PHE A 9 -9.15 13.44 12.09
N LYS A 10 -8.33 14.05 11.23
CA LYS A 10 -8.09 15.49 11.19
C LYS A 10 -8.79 16.11 9.97
N ALA A 11 -9.39 17.28 10.15
CA ALA A 11 -9.88 18.07 9.02
C ALA A 11 -8.67 18.62 8.24
N GLN A 12 -8.50 18.20 7.00
CA GLN A 12 -7.41 18.63 6.12
C GLN A 12 -7.90 18.67 4.67
N THR A 13 -7.29 19.52 3.84
CA THR A 13 -7.54 19.51 2.39
C THR A 13 -6.85 18.32 1.72
N ALA A 14 -7.29 17.95 0.51
CA ALA A 14 -6.68 16.85 -0.25
C ALA A 14 -5.17 17.07 -0.48
N ASP A 15 -4.76 18.30 -0.77
CA ASP A 15 -3.34 18.65 -0.94
C ASP A 15 -2.53 18.49 0.34
N GLN A 16 -3.11 18.88 1.49
CA GLN A 16 -2.46 18.71 2.80
C GLN A 16 -2.33 17.23 3.18
N ALA A 17 -3.35 16.42 2.90
CA ALA A 17 -3.30 14.97 3.11
C ALA A 17 -2.19 14.34 2.27
N SER A 18 -2.18 14.60 0.96
CA SER A 18 -1.18 14.09 0.03
C SER A 18 0.25 14.46 0.46
N LYS A 19 0.45 15.71 0.90
CA LYS A 19 1.76 16.17 1.39
C LYS A 19 2.18 15.47 2.69
N ALA A 20 1.26 15.31 3.64
CA ALA A 20 1.54 14.63 4.91
C ALA A 20 1.87 13.15 4.69
N ASP A 21 1.10 12.47 3.84
CA ASP A 21 1.32 11.06 3.51
C ASP A 21 2.65 10.88 2.77
N SER A 22 2.97 11.76 1.82
CA SER A 22 4.26 11.74 1.11
C SER A 22 5.45 11.85 2.07
N LEU A 23 5.37 12.74 3.07
CA LEU A 23 6.41 12.92 4.08
C LEU A 23 6.53 11.68 4.99
N TYR A 24 5.40 11.12 5.43
CA TYR A 24 5.37 9.91 6.25
C TYR A 24 5.95 8.69 5.52
N TYR A 25 5.50 8.42 4.29
CA TYR A 25 6.05 7.31 3.52
C TYR A 25 7.53 7.50 3.18
N LYS A 26 8.00 8.74 3.01
CA LYS A 26 9.42 9.04 2.76
C LYS A 26 10.32 8.74 3.96
N SER A 27 9.84 8.86 5.20
CA SER A 27 10.65 8.54 6.38
C SER A 27 10.78 7.04 6.64
N LEU A 28 9.87 6.22 6.11
CA LEU A 28 9.89 4.77 6.24
C LEU A 28 10.99 4.12 5.40
N THR A 29 11.51 3.00 5.90
CA THR A 29 12.39 2.11 5.15
C THR A 29 11.65 1.45 3.98
N TRP A 30 12.39 0.99 2.96
CA TRP A 30 11.76 0.35 1.80
C TRP A 30 11.02 -0.94 2.19
N GLN A 31 11.49 -1.67 3.21
CA GLN A 31 10.83 -2.88 3.72
C GLN A 31 9.46 -2.56 4.32
N GLU A 32 9.35 -1.50 5.11
CA GLU A 32 8.08 -1.07 5.71
C GLU A 32 7.10 -0.62 4.63
N ARG A 33 7.57 0.13 3.62
CA ARG A 33 6.74 0.52 2.48
C ARG A 33 6.17 -0.69 1.73
N LEU A 34 6.98 -1.73 1.53
CA LEU A 34 6.52 -2.96 0.88
C LEU A 34 5.48 -3.72 1.72
N LYS A 35 5.63 -3.74 3.04
CA LYS A 35 4.63 -4.34 3.93
C LYS A 35 3.28 -3.61 3.84
N ILE A 36 3.31 -2.28 3.88
CA ILE A 36 2.09 -1.46 3.74
C ILE A 36 1.44 -1.70 2.38
N ALA A 37 2.23 -1.70 1.30
CA ALA A 37 1.72 -1.99 -0.03
C ALA A 37 1.09 -3.39 -0.13
N ASN A 38 1.73 -4.41 0.47
CA ASN A 38 1.17 -5.77 0.51
C ASN A 38 -0.15 -5.83 1.28
N TYR A 39 -0.24 -5.16 2.41
CA TYR A 39 -1.48 -5.07 3.20
C TYR A 39 -2.61 -4.37 2.42
N LEU A 40 -2.32 -3.26 1.73
CA LEU A 40 -3.31 -2.58 0.90
C LEU A 40 -3.79 -3.45 -0.26
N ASN A 41 -2.87 -4.20 -0.89
CA ASN A 41 -3.21 -5.14 -1.94
C ASN A 41 -4.05 -6.32 -1.41
N SER A 42 -3.76 -6.82 -0.21
CA SER A 42 -4.51 -7.92 0.41
C SER A 42 -5.97 -7.54 0.66
N ILE A 43 -6.22 -6.31 1.09
CA ILE A 43 -7.57 -5.75 1.21
C ILE A 43 -8.23 -5.60 -0.16
N ALA A 44 -7.54 -5.01 -1.13
CA ALA A 44 -8.10 -4.71 -2.45
C ALA A 44 -8.51 -5.96 -3.25
N TYR A 45 -7.69 -7.02 -3.17
CA TYR A 45 -7.89 -8.27 -3.88
C TYR A 45 -8.42 -9.40 -2.97
N ASN A 46 -8.79 -9.07 -1.74
CA ASN A 46 -9.39 -9.98 -0.75
C ASN A 46 -8.63 -11.31 -0.59
N TYR A 47 -7.31 -11.23 -0.35
CA TYR A 47 -6.48 -12.39 -0.03
C TYR A 47 -5.84 -12.26 1.35
N PRO A 48 -5.48 -13.36 2.03
CA PRO A 48 -4.80 -13.28 3.32
C PRO A 48 -3.38 -12.74 3.13
N GLU A 49 -2.95 -11.76 3.94
CA GLU A 49 -1.69 -11.02 3.78
C GLU A 49 -0.44 -11.92 3.63
N ASN A 50 -0.42 -13.07 4.28
CA ASN A 50 0.68 -14.04 4.26
C ASN A 50 0.59 -15.08 3.14
N THR A 51 -0.52 -15.09 2.39
CA THR A 51 -0.77 -16.05 1.30
C THR A 51 -1.25 -15.30 0.06
N PRO A 52 -0.39 -14.48 -0.57
CA PRO A 52 -0.75 -13.82 -1.81
C PRO A 52 -1.02 -14.85 -2.92
N PRO A 53 -1.99 -14.59 -3.81
CA PRO A 53 -2.24 -15.44 -4.97
C PRO A 53 -0.99 -15.53 -5.84
N LYS A 54 -0.71 -16.73 -6.36
CA LYS A 54 0.44 -16.95 -7.25
C LYS A 54 0.23 -16.15 -8.54
N MET A 55 1.20 -15.30 -8.86
CA MET A 55 1.22 -14.57 -10.12
C MET A 55 1.32 -15.56 -11.29
N ASP A 56 0.40 -15.46 -12.24
CA ASP A 56 0.50 -16.18 -13.51
C ASP A 56 1.57 -15.50 -14.40
N LYS A 57 2.67 -16.21 -14.64
CA LYS A 57 3.78 -15.73 -15.45
C LYS A 57 3.65 -16.11 -16.93
N THR A 58 2.58 -16.78 -17.32
CA THR A 58 2.38 -17.26 -18.70
C THR A 58 1.88 -16.15 -19.64
N VAL A 59 1.25 -15.10 -19.11
CA VAL A 59 0.64 -14.01 -19.89
C VAL A 59 1.67 -12.99 -20.40
N TYR A 60 2.81 -12.83 -19.70
CA TYR A 60 3.82 -11.83 -20.04
C TYR A 60 5.18 -12.48 -20.40
N SER A 61 5.64 -12.24 -21.63
CA SER A 61 6.96 -12.62 -22.12
C SER A 61 7.85 -11.39 -22.23
N VAL A 62 8.95 -11.35 -21.47
CA VAL A 62 10.00 -10.33 -21.60
C VAL A 62 11.18 -10.95 -22.34
N ARG A 63 11.53 -10.43 -23.52
CA ARG A 63 12.80 -10.76 -24.20
C ARG A 63 13.83 -9.69 -23.90
N SER A 64 14.93 -10.06 -23.24
CA SER A 64 16.12 -9.20 -23.18
C SER A 64 16.80 -9.17 -24.55
N ARG A 65 17.15 -7.98 -25.06
CA ARG A 65 18.10 -7.88 -26.17
C ARG A 65 19.50 -8.18 -25.64
N LYS A 66 20.24 -8.98 -26.40
CA LYS A 66 21.64 -9.33 -26.13
C LYS A 66 22.55 -8.13 -26.34
#